data_AF-A0AAX3UBW1-F1
#
_entry.id   AF-A0AAX3UBW1-F1
#
_cell.length_a   1.000
_cell.length_b   1.000
_cell.length_c   1.000
_cell.angle_alpha   90.00
_cell.angle_beta   90.00
_cell.angle_gamma   90.00
#
_symmetry.space_group_name_H-M   'P 1'
#
loop_
_entity.id
_entity.type
_entity.pdbx_description
1 polymer ?
#
loop_
_entity_poly.entity_id
_entity_poly.type
_entity_poly.pdbx_seq_one_letter_code
_entity_poly.pdbx_strand_id
1 'polypeptide(L)'
;MDKLIHPTSKNIYLWGLVDAFCLFSFVLYGAFYISNSIMHVIFGVYTLIFLYSLFKSVSGLIFNKFYDDGGILSITFIEVCFLVGLLLIDFR
;
A
#
# COMPACT_ATOMS: atom_id res chain seq x y z
N MET A 1 -19.82 19.04 -13.12
CA MET A 1 -18.97 19.55 -12.01
C MET A 1 -18.36 18.34 -11.36
N ASP A 2 -17.17 17.96 -11.81
CA ASP A 2 -16.38 16.88 -11.22
C ASP A 2 -16.02 17.28 -9.79
N LYS A 3 -16.83 16.82 -8.83
CA LYS A 3 -16.40 16.77 -7.44
C LYS A 3 -15.27 15.75 -7.43
N LEU A 4 -14.05 16.24 -7.60
CA LEU A 4 -12.83 15.52 -7.25
C LEU A 4 -13.10 14.94 -5.86
N ILE A 5 -13.29 13.62 -5.78
CA ILE A 5 -13.63 12.95 -4.52
C ILE A 5 -12.44 13.16 -3.61
N HIS A 6 -12.55 14.15 -2.73
CA HIS A 6 -11.49 14.46 -1.77
C HIS A 6 -11.31 13.21 -0.91
N PRO A 7 -10.12 12.60 -0.89
CA PRO A 7 -9.88 11.42 -0.09
C PRO A 7 -10.06 11.79 1.38
N THR A 8 -11.10 11.23 2.00
CA THR A 8 -11.34 11.38 3.44
C THR A 8 -10.28 10.59 4.21
N SER A 9 -9.96 11.01 5.44
CA SER A 9 -9.02 10.29 6.32
C SER A 9 -9.35 8.80 6.39
N LYS A 10 -10.63 8.47 6.63
CA LYS A 10 -11.14 7.10 6.68
C LYS A 10 -10.80 6.28 5.43
N ASN A 11 -10.84 6.89 4.25
CA ASN A 11 -10.52 6.20 3.00
C ASN A 11 -9.02 5.88 2.95
N ILE A 12 -8.15 6.84 3.31
CA ILE A 12 -6.70 6.66 3.35
C ILE A 12 -6.32 5.55 4.34
N TYR A 13 -6.94 5.52 5.53
CA TYR A 13 -6.76 4.42 6.50
C TYR A 13 -7.18 3.05 5.95
N LEU A 14 -8.29 3.00 5.20
CA LEU A 14 -8.75 1.75 4.61
C LEU A 14 -7.75 1.21 3.60
N TRP A 15 -7.16 2.08 2.77
CA TRP A 15 -6.13 1.71 1.80
C TRP A 15 -4.82 1.29 2.48
N GLY A 16 -4.38 2.00 3.52
CA GLY A 16 -3.22 1.57 4.32
C GLY A 16 -3.41 0.21 4.99
N LEU A 17 -4.64 -0.13 5.40
CA LEU A 17 -4.97 -1.45 5.97
C LEU A 17 -4.94 -2.55 4.89
N VAL A 18 -5.32 -2.23 3.65
CA VAL A 18 -5.17 -3.13 2.51
C VAL A 18 -3.70 -3.38 2.21
N ASP A 19 -2.84 -2.35 2.25
CA ASP A 19 -1.39 -2.52 2.07
C ASP A 19 -0.78 -3.41 3.16
N ALA A 20 -1.19 -3.22 4.42
CA ALA A 20 -0.77 -4.09 5.52
C ALA A 20 -1.18 -5.56 5.30
N PHE A 21 -2.41 -5.78 4.80
CA PHE A 21 -2.88 -7.12 4.45
C PHE A 21 -2.08 -7.74 3.30
N CYS A 22 -1.77 -6.97 2.26
CA CYS A 22 -0.94 -7.41 1.14
C CYS A 22 0.48 -7.78 1.60
N LEU A 23 1.08 -7.00 2.50
CA LEU A 23 2.38 -7.31 3.14
C LEU A 23 2.33 -8.65 3.90
N PHE A 24 1.31 -8.83 4.73
CA PHE A 24 1.17 -10.07 5.52
C PHE A 24 0.96 -11.30 4.63
N SER A 25 0.12 -11.16 3.60
CA SER A 25 -0.12 -12.19 2.60
C SER A 25 1.15 -12.53 1.83
N PHE A 26 1.97 -11.53 1.52
CA PHE A 26 3.25 -11.73 0.85
C PHE A 26 4.24 -12.54 1.69
N VAL A 27 4.36 -12.24 2.99
CA VAL A 27 5.19 -13.02 3.93
C VAL A 27 4.72 -14.47 4.01
N LEU A 28 3.41 -14.70 4.05
CA LEU A 28 2.86 -16.05 4.00
C LEU A 28 3.20 -16.76 2.69
N TYR A 29 3.05 -16.09 1.55
CA TYR A 29 3.40 -16.68 0.26
C TYR A 29 4.88 -17.02 0.13
N GLY A 30 5.79 -16.24 0.70
CA GLY A 30 7.21 -16.59 0.78
C GLY A 30 7.50 -17.87 1.57
N ALA A 31 6.63 -18.26 2.51
CA ALA A 31 6.77 -19.49 3.29
C ALA A 31 6.26 -20.75 2.57
N PHE A 32 5.44 -20.60 1.52
CA PHE A 32 4.91 -21.70 0.73
C PHE A 32 5.60 -21.73 -0.64
N TYR A 33 6.08 -22.89 -1.08
CA TYR A 33 6.74 -23.07 -2.39
C TYR A 33 5.76 -22.93 -3.57
N ILE A 34 5.28 -21.71 -3.81
CA ILE A 34 4.38 -21.37 -4.91
C ILE A 34 5.20 -21.20 -6.18
N SER A 35 4.65 -21.65 -7.31
CA SER A 35 5.26 -21.49 -8.63
C SER A 35 5.58 -20.02 -8.94
N ASN A 36 6.80 -19.77 -9.44
CA ASN A 36 7.30 -18.42 -9.76
C ASN A 36 6.37 -17.63 -10.68
N SER A 37 5.72 -18.29 -11.66
CA SER A 37 4.80 -17.61 -12.57
C SER A 37 3.58 -17.02 -11.86
N ILE A 38 3.06 -17.70 -10.84
CA ILE A 38 1.90 -17.23 -10.05
C ILE A 38 2.34 -16.10 -9.11
N MET A 39 3.53 -16.23 -8.51
CA MET A 39 4.13 -15.19 -7.65
C MET A 39 4.29 -13.86 -8.40
N HIS A 40 4.76 -13.87 -9.65
CA HIS A 40 4.88 -12.65 -10.45
C HIS A 40 3.55 -11.94 -10.70
N VAL A 41 2.47 -12.70 -10.97
CA VAL A 41 1.14 -12.13 -11.20
C VAL A 41 0.61 -11.50 -9.91
N ILE A 42 0.71 -12.21 -8.79
CA ILE A 42 0.29 -11.71 -7.47
C ILE A 42 1.06 -10.44 -7.10
N PHE A 43 2.38 -10.45 -7.32
CA PHE A 43 3.25 -9.30 -7.07
C PHE A 43 2.88 -8.08 -7.94
N GLY A 44 2.55 -8.30 -9.21
CA GLY A 44 2.08 -7.23 -10.10
C GLY A 44 0.79 -6.57 -9.59
N VAL A 45 -0.16 -7.37 -9.10
CA VAL A 45 -1.40 -6.86 -8.48
C VAL A 45 -1.11 -6.07 -7.21
N TYR A 46 -0.21 -6.58 -6.36
CA TYR A 46 0.22 -5.92 -5.13
C TYR A 46 0.89 -4.56 -5.39
N THR A 47 1.71 -4.49 -6.44
CA THR A 47 2.36 -3.23 -6.86
C THR A 47 1.32 -2.19 -7.31
N LEU A 48 0.28 -2.61 -8.04
CA LEU A 48 -0.80 -1.70 -8.46
C LEU A 48 -1.63 -1.18 -7.28
N ILE A 49 -1.95 -2.05 -6.32
CA ILE A 49 -2.66 -1.67 -5.09
C ILE A 49 -1.84 -0.65 -4.31
N PHE A 50 -0.54 -0.92 -4.14
CA PHE A 50 0.37 -0.02 -3.45
C PHE A 50 0.47 1.35 -4.14
N LEU A 51 0.64 1.39 -5.47
CA LEU A 51 0.65 2.64 -6.25
C LEU A 51 -0.64 3.45 -6.07
N TYR A 52 -1.79 2.76 -6.03
CA TYR A 52 -3.08 3.41 -5.83
C TYR A 52 -3.23 3.97 -4.40
N SER A 53 -2.79 3.20 -3.40
CA SER A 53 -2.76 3.60 -1.99
C SER A 53 -1.87 4.84 -1.77
N LEU A 54 -0.64 4.81 -2.31
CA LEU A 54 0.29 5.93 -2.32
C LEU A 54 -0.33 7.19 -2.94
N PHE A 55 -0.98 7.04 -4.10
CA PHE A 55 -1.64 8.17 -4.76
C PHE A 55 -2.72 8.80 -3.87
N LYS A 56 -3.50 7.97 -3.14
CA LYS A 56 -4.52 8.42 -2.20
C LYS A 56 -3.92 9.07 -0.95
N SER A 57 -2.86 8.50 -0.41
CA SER A 57 -2.11 9.00 0.76
C SER A 57 -1.49 10.37 0.46
N VAL A 58 -0.77 10.50 -0.67
CA VAL A 58 -0.18 11.76 -1.14
C VAL A 58 -1.26 12.81 -1.45
N SER A 59 -2.33 12.42 -2.13
CA SER A 59 -3.47 13.33 -2.35
C SER A 59 -4.09 13.79 -1.02
N GLY A 60 -4.22 12.89 -0.05
CA GLY A 60 -4.66 13.22 1.30
C GLY A 60 -3.78 14.28 1.96
N LEU A 61 -2.46 14.08 1.95
CA LEU A 61 -1.47 15.00 2.51
C LEU A 61 -1.48 16.37 1.85
N ILE A 62 -1.69 16.44 0.53
CA ILE A 62 -1.71 17.71 -0.22
C ILE A 62 -3.01 18.49 0.05
N PHE A 63 -4.16 17.81 0.10
CA PHE A 63 -5.47 18.48 0.16
C PHE A 63 -6.01 18.67 1.59
N ASN A 64 -5.58 17.88 2.57
CA ASN A 64 -5.97 18.03 3.97
C ASN A 64 -4.70 18.29 4.80
N LYS A 65 -4.74 19.31 5.66
CA LYS A 65 -3.74 19.59 6.69
C LYS A 65 -3.75 18.48 7.76
N PHE A 66 -3.31 17.29 7.39
CA PHE A 66 -3.26 16.10 8.23
C PHE A 66 -2.05 16.09 9.18
N TYR A 67 -1.62 17.25 9.65
CA TYR A 67 -0.48 17.39 10.55
C TYR A 67 -0.80 16.96 12.00
N ASP A 68 -2.08 16.79 12.36
CA ASP A 68 -2.49 16.40 13.72
C ASP A 68 -2.95 14.93 13.85
N ASP A 69 -3.16 14.20 12.75
CA ASP A 69 -3.67 12.83 12.79
C ASP A 69 -2.53 11.80 12.71
N GLY A 70 -2.07 11.33 13.88
CA GLY A 70 -0.97 10.39 14.02
C GLY A 70 -1.08 9.07 13.24
N GLY A 71 -2.25 8.72 12.70
CA GLY A 71 -2.33 7.52 11.86
C GLY A 71 -2.09 7.72 10.37
N ILE A 72 -1.93 8.94 9.84
CA ILE A 72 -1.32 9.09 8.51
C ILE A 72 0.15 8.72 8.55
N LEU A 73 0.86 9.07 9.64
CA LEU A 73 2.21 8.59 9.89
C LEU A 73 2.26 7.05 9.92
N SER A 74 1.24 6.40 10.50
CA SER A 74 1.16 4.94 10.54
C SER A 74 0.92 4.32 9.15
N ILE A 75 0.15 4.97 8.28
CA ILE A 75 -0.10 4.52 6.91
C ILE A 75 1.16 4.71 6.07
N THR A 76 1.81 5.87 6.16
CA THR A 76 3.08 6.12 5.48
C THR A 76 4.16 5.14 5.94
N PHE A 77 4.18 4.75 7.22
CA PHE A 77 5.08 3.70 7.71
C PHE A 77 4.78 2.34 7.06
N ILE A 78 3.51 1.94 6.96
CA ILE A 78 3.10 0.70 6.27
C ILE A 78 3.50 0.75 4.79
N GLU A 79 3.27 1.89 4.12
CA GLU A 79 3.66 2.10 2.72
C GLU A 79 5.18 1.98 2.54
N VAL A 80 5.98 2.51 3.46
CA VAL A 80 7.44 2.38 3.46
C VAL A 80 7.86 0.92 3.70
N CYS A 81 7.24 0.22 4.65
CA CYS A 81 7.48 -1.21 4.85
C CYS A 81 7.15 -2.02 3.58
N PHE A 82 6.09 -1.63 2.88
CA PHE A 82 5.68 -2.28 1.64
C PHE A 82 6.71 -2.06 0.54
N LEU A 83 7.18 -0.82 0.39
CA LEU A 83 8.23 -0.45 -0.55
C LEU A 83 9.54 -1.18 -0.28
N VAL A 84 9.95 -1.27 1.00
CA VAL A 84 11.16 -2.01 1.41
C VAL A 84 10.99 -3.50 1.12
N GLY A 85 9.83 -4.08 1.43
CA GLY A 85 9.50 -5.45 1.05
C GLY A 85 9.62 -5.65 -0.46
N LEU A 86 9.08 -4.71 -1.25
CA LEU A 86 9.13 -4.71 -2.72
C LEU A 86 10.58 -4.68 -3.25
N LEU A 87 11.44 -3.86 -2.66
CA LEU A 87 12.84 -3.70 -3.06
C LEU A 87 13.76 -4.85 -2.61
N LEU A 88 13.46 -5.48 -1.47
CA LEU A 88 14.23 -6.61 -0.94
C LEU A 88 13.91 -7.94 -1.63
N ILE A 89 12.84 -7.99 -2.43
CA ILE A 89 12.53 -9.14 -3.26
C ILE A 89 13.50 -9.14 -4.44
N ASP A 90 14.62 -9.82 -4.24
CA ASP A 90 15.52 -10.20 -5.31
C ASP A 90 14.86 -11.35 -6.09
N PHE A 91 14.31 -11.05 -7.28
CA PHE A 91 13.78 -12.05 -8.21
C PHE A 91 14.96 -12.78 -8.86
N ARG A 92 15.61 -13.67 -8.11
CA ARG A 92 16.66 -14.54 -8.62
C ARG A 92 16.33 -16.01 -8.47
#